data_AF-A0A150PXI3-F1
#
_entry.id   AF-A0A150PXI3-F1
#
_cell.length_a   1.000
_cell.length_b   1.000
_cell.length_c   1.000
_cell.angle_alpha   90.00
_cell.angle_beta   90.00
_cell.angle_gamma   90.00
#
_symmetry.space_group_name_H-M   'P 1'
#
loop_
_entity.id
_entity.type
_entity.pdbx_description
1 polymer ?
#
loop_
_entity_poly.entity_id
_entity_poly.type
_entity_poly.pdbx_seq_one_letter_code
_entity_poly.pdbx_strand_id
1 'polypeptide(L)'
;EPRPVLVVRGTADPISASVPATLYGRARAPKHLVTLPGASHFGYTTSLGLAEPLDGPAELPRREQQAIAMGYLAAFFNGYLRDARWCLGALSGKEALEGLEAREIPVSAETAGRGAGL
;
A
#
# COMPACT_ATOMS: atom_id res chain seq x y z
N GLU A 1 10.99 19.87 1.54
CA GLU A 1 10.29 18.91 2.43
C GLU A 1 10.56 17.47 1.99
N PRO A 2 10.54 16.49 2.89
CA PRO A 2 10.61 15.07 2.51
C PRO A 2 9.48 14.70 1.53
N ARG A 3 9.79 13.87 0.55
CA ARG A 3 8.82 13.39 -0.44
C ARG A 3 7.87 12.37 0.19
N PRO A 4 6.56 12.40 -0.10
CA PRO A 4 5.63 11.38 0.34
C PRO A 4 6.04 9.98 -0.11
N VAL A 5 5.79 8.96 0.72
CA VAL A 5 6.11 7.56 0.43
C VAL A 5 4.88 6.67 0.60
N LEU A 6 4.61 5.81 -0.39
CA LEU A 6 3.67 4.69 -0.28
C LEU A 6 4.45 3.38 -0.31
N VAL A 7 4.19 2.53 0.68
CA VAL A 7 4.66 1.14 0.72
C VAL A 7 3.44 0.23 0.68
N VAL A 8 3.44 -0.74 -0.23
CA VAL A 8 2.41 -1.80 -0.32
C VAL A 8 3.07 -3.13 -0.01
N ARG A 9 2.48 -3.94 0.86
CA ARG A 9 2.99 -5.28 1.21
C ARG A 9 1.89 -6.33 1.21
N GLY A 10 2.24 -7.57 0.89
CA GLY A 10 1.40 -8.74 1.14
C GLY A 10 1.73 -9.42 2.46
N THR A 11 0.77 -10.14 3.05
CA THR A 11 1.02 -10.99 4.24
C THR A 11 1.41 -12.42 3.89
N ALA A 12 1.14 -12.87 2.67
CA ALA A 12 1.53 -14.18 2.14
C ALA A 12 2.77 -14.10 1.22
N ASP A 13 3.64 -13.10 1.44
CA ASP A 13 4.92 -12.93 0.76
C ASP A 13 6.04 -13.63 1.56
N PRO A 14 6.52 -14.81 1.16
CA PRO A 14 7.59 -15.52 1.88
C PRO A 14 8.99 -14.99 1.54
N ILE A 15 9.13 -14.19 0.49
CA ILE A 15 10.42 -13.75 -0.05
C ILE A 15 10.89 -12.47 0.65
N SER A 16 9.97 -11.53 0.88
CA SER A 16 10.27 -10.19 1.39
C SER A 16 9.51 -9.83 2.67
N ALA A 17 8.94 -10.81 3.40
CA ALA A 17 8.00 -10.62 4.52
C ALA A 17 8.27 -9.41 5.46
N SER A 18 9.53 -9.16 5.83
CA SER A 18 9.93 -8.09 6.77
C SER A 18 10.46 -6.80 6.12
N VAL A 19 10.82 -6.84 4.83
CA VAL A 19 11.51 -5.75 4.14
C VAL A 19 10.62 -4.51 3.99
N PRO A 20 9.37 -4.60 3.50
CA PRO A 20 8.51 -3.43 3.33
C PRO A 20 8.22 -2.68 4.64
N ALA A 21 7.94 -3.40 5.73
CA ALA A 21 7.69 -2.80 7.04
C ALA A 21 8.93 -2.07 7.57
N THR A 22 10.12 -2.63 7.34
CA THR A 22 11.40 -2.00 7.70
C THR A 22 11.65 -0.73 6.89
N LEU A 23 11.36 -0.74 5.58
CA LEU A 23 11.46 0.45 4.73
C LEU A 23 10.50 1.55 5.17
N TYR A 24 9.26 1.20 5.51
CA TYR A 24 8.30 2.14 6.09
C TYR A 24 8.82 2.75 7.41
N GLY A 25 9.37 1.93 8.31
CA GLY A 25 9.95 2.39 9.57
C GLY A 25 11.07 3.42 9.39
N ARG A 26 11.87 3.30 8.32
CA ARG A 26 12.99 4.19 7.99
C ARG A 26 12.59 5.45 7.21
N ALA A 27 11.44 5.43 6.53
CA ALA A 27 10.97 6.58 5.76
C ALA A 27 10.60 7.75 6.68
N ARG A 28 10.79 8.98 6.19
CA ARG A 28 10.30 10.19 6.85
C ARG A 28 8.84 10.43 6.45
N ALA A 29 8.06 11.03 7.34
CA ALA A 29 6.72 11.49 7.01
C ALA A 29 6.72 12.56 5.88
N PRO A 30 5.68 12.63 5.04
CA PRO A 30 4.49 11.78 5.09
C PRO A 30 4.71 10.39 4.46
N LYS A 31 4.25 9.34 5.14
CA LYS A 31 4.43 7.95 4.68
C LYS A 31 3.21 7.10 4.98
N HIS A 32 2.94 6.13 4.12
CA HIS A 32 1.82 5.21 4.19
C HIS A 32 2.27 3.77 3.97
N LEU A 33 1.75 2.85 4.78
CA LEU A 33 1.93 1.41 4.65
C LEU A 33 0.56 0.76 4.48
N VAL A 34 0.32 0.19 3.30
CA VAL A 34 -0.88 -0.58 3.00
C VAL A 34 -0.50 -2.06 3.07
N THR A 35 -1.20 -2.81 3.93
CA THR A 35 -0.99 -4.25 4.10
C THR A 35 -2.15 -5.00 3.49
N LEU A 36 -1.90 -5.84 2.49
CA LEU A 36 -2.91 -6.66 1.84
C LEU A 36 -2.89 -8.07 2.43
N PRO A 37 -3.90 -8.47 3.21
CA PRO A 37 -4.02 -9.83 3.72
C PRO A 37 -4.07 -10.84 2.56
N GLY A 38 -3.34 -11.93 2.67
CA GLY A 38 -3.36 -13.01 1.68
C GLY A 38 -2.67 -12.71 0.35
N ALA A 39 -2.13 -11.50 0.17
CA ALA A 39 -1.39 -11.14 -1.04
C ALA A 39 0.04 -11.69 -1.00
N SER A 40 0.52 -12.17 -2.15
CA SER A 40 1.82 -12.82 -2.30
C SER A 40 2.88 -11.86 -2.85
N HIS A 41 4.12 -12.32 -2.97
CA HIS A 41 5.23 -11.49 -3.45
C HIS A 41 4.98 -10.99 -4.88
N PHE A 42 4.49 -11.89 -5.73
CA PHE A 42 4.35 -11.65 -7.16
C PHE A 42 2.95 -11.23 -7.60
N GLY A 43 1.97 -11.21 -6.69
CA GLY A 43 0.58 -10.92 -7.01
C GLY A 43 0.31 -9.52 -7.56
N TYR A 44 1.27 -8.60 -7.46
CA TYR A 44 1.19 -7.24 -8.02
C TYR A 44 1.69 -7.13 -9.48
N THR A 45 2.30 -8.18 -10.02
CA THR A 45 2.94 -8.15 -11.35
C THR A 45 2.04 -8.77 -12.42
N THR A 46 2.20 -8.34 -13.69
CA THR A 46 1.39 -8.84 -14.82
C THR A 46 2.03 -10.02 -15.56
N SER A 47 3.34 -10.25 -15.41
CA SER A 47 4.08 -11.38 -15.98
C SER A 47 5.44 -11.55 -15.32
N LEU A 48 5.81 -12.77 -14.97
CA LEU A 48 7.18 -13.16 -14.60
C LEU A 48 7.76 -14.13 -15.63
N GLY A 49 7.41 -13.98 -16.92
CA GLY A 49 7.87 -14.90 -17.95
C GLY A 49 7.51 -16.37 -17.67
N LEU A 50 8.06 -17.30 -18.46
CA LEU A 50 7.78 -18.75 -18.40
C LEU A 50 8.32 -19.46 -17.14
N ALA A 51 8.94 -18.72 -16.24
CA ALA A 51 9.45 -19.21 -14.97
C ALA A 51 8.76 -18.42 -13.87
N GLU A 52 7.43 -18.60 -13.72
CA GLU A 52 6.78 -18.17 -12.49
C GLU A 52 7.55 -18.84 -11.34
N PRO A 53 8.23 -18.08 -10.47
CA PRO A 53 8.79 -18.67 -9.28
C PRO A 53 7.60 -19.25 -8.52
N LEU A 54 7.78 -20.43 -7.93
CA LEU A 54 6.85 -20.99 -6.97
C LEU A 54 6.72 -19.99 -5.81
N ASP A 55 5.81 -19.03 -5.94
CA ASP A 55 5.40 -18.17 -4.85
C ASP A 55 4.66 -19.04 -3.84
N GLY A 56 4.58 -18.55 -2.60
CA GLY A 56 3.66 -19.14 -1.64
C GLY A 56 2.21 -19.08 -2.18
N PRO A 57 1.33 -20.01 -1.79
CA PRO A 57 -0.08 -19.91 -2.17
C PRO A 57 -0.64 -18.58 -1.68
N ALA A 58 -1.09 -17.73 -2.62
CA ALA A 58 -1.85 -16.54 -2.29
C ALA A 58 -3.28 -16.92 -1.92
N GLU A 59 -3.85 -16.24 -0.92
CA GLU A 59 -5.26 -16.41 -0.56
C GLU A 59 -6.17 -15.54 -1.43
N LEU A 60 -5.61 -14.47 -2.02
CA LEU A 60 -6.32 -13.58 -2.94
C LEU A 60 -5.99 -13.89 -4.41
N PRO A 61 -6.98 -13.86 -5.33
CA PRO A 61 -6.70 -13.91 -6.76
C PRO A 61 -5.79 -12.76 -7.20
N ARG A 62 -4.85 -13.04 -8.11
CA ARG A 62 -3.89 -12.04 -8.63
C ARG A 62 -4.56 -10.75 -9.10
N ARG A 63 -5.67 -10.88 -9.83
CA ARG A 63 -6.46 -9.73 -10.31
C ARG A 63 -6.93 -8.83 -9.16
N GLU A 64 -7.32 -9.41 -8.04
CA GLU A 64 -7.77 -8.66 -6.86
C GLU A 64 -6.60 -7.95 -6.17
N GLN A 65 -5.46 -8.64 -6.01
CA GLN A 65 -4.25 -8.04 -5.45
C GLN A 65 -3.80 -6.81 -6.27
N GLN A 66 -3.82 -6.93 -7.60
CA GLN A 66 -3.53 -5.82 -8.51
C GLN A 66 -4.55 -4.69 -8.40
N ALA A 67 -5.86 -5.00 -8.38
CA ALA A 67 -6.91 -4.00 -8.29
C ALA A 67 -6.79 -3.18 -6.99
N ILE A 68 -6.55 -3.84 -5.86
CA ILE A 68 -6.37 -3.17 -4.56
C ILE A 68 -5.12 -2.28 -4.59
N ALA A 69 -3.98 -2.81 -5.04
CA ALA A 69 -2.74 -2.04 -5.11
C ALA A 69 -2.87 -0.81 -6.03
N MET A 70 -3.53 -0.96 -7.18
CA MET A 70 -3.81 0.13 -8.11
C MET A 70 -4.72 1.20 -7.50
N GLY A 71 -5.72 0.81 -6.71
CA GLY A 71 -6.58 1.75 -5.98
C GLY A 71 -5.78 2.65 -5.03
N TYR A 72 -4.88 2.07 -4.24
CA TYR A 72 -4.03 2.84 -3.32
C TYR A 72 -2.96 3.67 -4.04
N LEU A 73 -2.42 3.20 -5.17
CA LEU A 73 -1.55 4.00 -6.03
C LEU A 73 -2.28 5.23 -6.59
N ALA A 74 -3.51 5.04 -7.08
CA ALA A 74 -4.33 6.14 -7.58
C ALA A 74 -4.66 7.14 -6.47
N ALA A 75 -5.04 6.66 -5.28
CA ALA A 75 -5.28 7.50 -4.12
C ALA A 75 -4.03 8.32 -3.74
N PHE A 76 -2.85 7.70 -3.71
CA PHE A 76 -1.59 8.37 -3.40
C PHE A 76 -1.29 9.52 -4.35
N PHE A 77 -1.33 9.27 -5.66
CA PHE A 77 -1.07 10.33 -6.63
C PHE A 77 -2.17 11.40 -6.65
N ASN A 78 -3.44 11.03 -6.55
CA ASN A 78 -4.53 12.00 -6.50
C ASN A 78 -4.47 12.88 -5.24
N GLY A 79 -4.15 12.29 -4.08
CA GLY A 79 -4.01 13.02 -2.83
C GLY A 79 -2.87 14.04 -2.85
N TYR A 80 -1.68 13.63 -3.33
CA TYR A 80 -0.48 14.48 -3.28
C TYR A 80 -0.26 15.37 -4.51
N LEU A 81 -0.79 15.00 -5.69
CA LEU A 81 -0.60 15.77 -6.92
C LEU A 81 -1.84 16.54 -7.35
N ARG A 82 -3.03 16.19 -6.84
CA ARG A 82 -4.30 16.82 -7.24
C ARG A 82 -5.13 17.36 -6.07
N ASP A 83 -4.57 17.37 -4.86
CA ASP A 83 -5.21 17.83 -3.62
C ASP A 83 -6.57 17.17 -3.32
N ALA A 84 -6.74 15.92 -3.75
CA ALA A 84 -7.94 15.14 -3.48
C ALA A 84 -7.93 14.65 -2.01
N ARG A 85 -8.52 15.45 -1.11
CA ARG A 85 -8.44 15.22 0.36
C ARG A 85 -8.98 13.87 0.83
N TRP A 86 -10.05 13.37 0.20
CA TRP A 86 -10.62 12.05 0.51
C TRP A 86 -9.61 10.92 0.26
N CYS A 87 -8.75 11.04 -0.76
CA CYS A 87 -7.68 10.08 -1.00
C CYS A 87 -6.68 10.04 0.16
N LEU A 88 -6.37 11.18 0.79
CA LEU A 88 -5.52 11.24 1.97
C LEU A 88 -6.22 10.64 3.20
N GLY A 89 -7.55 10.76 3.28
CA GLY A 89 -8.39 10.04 4.25
C GLY A 89 -8.20 8.54 4.15
N ALA A 90 -8.33 7.99 2.93
CA ALA A 90 -8.12 6.57 2.67
C ALA A 90 -6.68 6.10 2.95
N LEU A 91 -5.67 6.90 2.57
CA LEU A 91 -4.26 6.61 2.86
C LEU A 91 -3.90 6.73 4.35
N SER A 92 -4.78 7.29 5.17
CA SER A 92 -4.63 7.34 6.63
C SER A 92 -5.40 6.23 7.34
N GLY A 93 -6.12 5.37 6.61
CA GLY A 93 -7.00 4.34 7.16
C GLY A 93 -8.30 4.87 7.79
N LYS A 94 -8.60 6.16 7.61
CA LYS A 94 -9.82 6.80 8.17
C LYS A 94 -11.04 6.64 7.26
N GLU A 95 -10.80 6.44 5.98
CA GLU A 95 -11.84 6.24 4.96
C GLU A 95 -11.54 4.95 4.20
N ALA A 96 -12.57 4.28 3.72
CA ALA A 96 -12.40 3.19 2.78
C ALA A 96 -12.16 3.76 1.37
N LEU A 97 -11.42 3.04 0.53
CA LEU A 97 -11.38 3.34 -0.90
C LEU A 97 -12.69 2.88 -1.55
N GLU A 98 -13.17 3.68 -2.51
CA GLU A 98 -14.34 3.35 -3.30
C GLU A 98 -14.18 1.97 -3.97
N GLY A 99 -15.18 1.10 -3.79
CA GLY A 99 -15.18 -0.28 -4.30
C GLY A 99 -14.37 -1.28 -3.48
N LEU A 100 -13.78 -0.86 -2.37
CA LEU A 100 -13.05 -1.71 -1.40
C LEU A 100 -13.65 -1.67 0.01
N GLU A 101 -14.85 -1.11 0.19
CA GLU A 101 -15.51 -0.89 1.49
C GLU A 101 -15.77 -2.18 2.25
N ALA A 102 -16.06 -3.27 1.53
CA ALA A 102 -16.28 -4.59 2.12
C ALA A 102 -14.98 -5.30 2.55
N ARG A 103 -13.81 -4.72 2.26
CA ARG A 103 -12.50 -5.29 2.59
C ARG A 103 -11.84 -4.50 3.70
N GLU A 104 -11.52 -5.18 4.79
CA GLU A 104 -10.64 -4.63 5.82
C GLU A 104 -9.20 -4.64 5.31
N ILE A 105 -8.75 -3.53 4.72
CA ILE A 105 -7.35 -3.34 4.30
C ILE A 105 -6.62 -2.49 5.35
N PRO A 106 -5.72 -3.07 6.16
CA PRO A 106 -4.96 -2.32 7.14
C PRO A 106 -4.06 -1.26 6.48
N VAL A 107 -4.19 -0.02 6.95
CA VAL A 107 -3.35 1.10 6.54
C VAL A 107 -2.73 1.75 7.77
N SER A 108 -1.42 1.92 7.76
CA SER A 108 -0.68 2.71 8.76
C SER A 108 -0.12 3.97 8.11
N ALA A 109 -0.26 5.12 8.76
CA ALA A 109 0.21 6.39 8.21
C ALA A 109 0.91 7.23 9.28
N GLU A 110 1.98 7.90 8.86
CA GLU A 110 2.61 8.98 9.61
C GLU A 110 2.53 10.21 8.72
N THR A 111 1.70 11.18 9.12
CA THR A 111 1.59 12.45 8.40
C THR A 111 2.72 13.36 8.80
N ALA A 112 3.16 14.26 7.90
CA ALA A 112 4.05 15.33 8.31
C ALA A 112 3.35 16.08 9.45
N GLY A 113 3.92 16.05 10.66
CA GLY A 113 3.44 16.88 11.73
C GLY A 113 3.44 18.32 11.22
N ARG A 114 2.34 19.06 11.41
CA ARG A 114 2.49 20.52 11.45
C ARG A 114 3.59 20.74 12.48
N GLY A 115 4.69 21.35 12.04
CA GLY A 115 5.80 21.66 12.94
C GLY A 115 5.22 22.22 14.22
N ALA A 116 5.78 21.79 15.35
CA ALA A 116 5.59 22.51 16.60
C ALA A 116 5.74 24.00 16.25
N GLY A 117 4.62 24.71 16.29
CA GLY A 117 4.59 26.13 16.05
C GLY A 117 5.22 26.81 17.25
N LEU A 118 5.92 27.91 16.94
CA LEU A 118 6.57 28.90 17.80
C LEU A 118 8.00 28.54 18.21
#